data_AF-X1FDU6-F1
#
_entry.id   AF-X1FDU6-F1
#
_cell.length_a   1.000
_cell.length_b   1.000
_cell.length_c   1.000
_cell.angle_alpha   90.00
_cell.angle_beta   90.00
_cell.angle_gamma   90.00
#
_symmetry.space_group_name_H-M   'P 1'
#
loop_
_entity.id
_entity.type
_entity.pdbx_description
1 polymer ?
#
loop_
_entity_poly.entity_id
_entity_poly.type
_entity_poly.pdbx_seq_one_letter_code
_entity_poly.pdbx_strand_id
1 'polypeptide(L)'
;EPIRITLTFENLSEEAQKDLKHYYRQGKLVVFAEAMWDESAQKAVVKQHGCRNVMKEFAPYFELLNSGALAGPLQKEYNKLRAERPELPSVRTKDERTAALREYEEEHPELCNPIEEECQFYGFSRGKDKLDKYIQWVYVPAVKDASSEQEEGSKTALGQLLQRTVRAKIDFKSSLDALEEEVEGKYNEIIEKEKDALKVLGMSIQKSLREWTNPRAAFELEWHGEPVKVKGPIAKAKVGEDTFIDQGISRMGHGMQRGFIVAILKELVASEQKGG
;
A
#
# COMPACT_ATOMS: atom_id res chain seq x y z
N GLU A 1 18.70 -11.52 22.08
CA GLU A 1 19.25 -11.41 20.71
C GLU A 1 18.18 -10.79 19.80
N PRO A 2 18.56 -10.01 18.78
CA PRO A 2 17.58 -9.43 17.86
C PRO A 2 16.97 -10.52 16.96
N ILE A 3 15.70 -10.36 16.60
CA ILE A 3 15.05 -11.24 15.63
C ILE A 3 15.30 -10.66 14.24
N ARG A 4 15.91 -11.44 13.34
CA ARG A 4 16.22 -11.02 11.97
C ARG A 4 15.45 -11.87 10.97
N ILE A 5 14.73 -11.22 10.06
CA ILE A 5 14.04 -11.85 8.92
C ILE A 5 14.70 -11.35 7.64
N THR A 6 15.29 -12.25 6.87
CA THR A 6 15.97 -11.93 5.60
C THR A 6 15.16 -12.44 4.42
N LEU A 7 14.95 -11.59 3.42
CA LEU A 7 14.30 -11.92 2.16
C LEU A 7 15.31 -11.74 1.03
N THR A 8 15.35 -12.71 0.13
CA THR A 8 16.13 -12.66 -1.11
C THR A 8 15.16 -12.74 -2.27
N PHE A 9 15.16 -11.71 -3.11
CA PHE A 9 14.36 -11.64 -4.32
C PHE A 9 15.26 -11.85 -5.54
N GLU A 10 14.77 -12.67 -6.46
CA GLU A 10 15.38 -12.97 -7.75
C GLU A 10 14.35 -12.67 -8.85
N ASN A 11 14.81 -12.51 -10.10
CA ASN A 11 13.95 -12.29 -11.27
C ASN A 11 13.01 -11.07 -11.13
N LEU A 12 13.52 -9.96 -10.61
CA LEU A 12 12.79 -8.70 -10.55
C LEU A 12 12.45 -8.19 -11.97
N SER A 13 11.32 -7.50 -12.12
CA SER A 13 10.97 -6.82 -13.38
C SER A 13 12.03 -5.77 -13.75
N GLU A 14 12.18 -5.45 -15.04
CA GLU A 14 13.16 -4.45 -15.48
C GLU A 14 13.00 -3.10 -14.78
N GLU A 15 11.75 -2.71 -14.50
CA GLU A 15 11.44 -1.48 -13.78
C GLU A 15 11.94 -1.54 -12.33
N ALA A 16 11.67 -2.65 -11.64
CA ALA A 16 12.15 -2.89 -10.28
C ALA A 16 13.69 -2.94 -10.22
N GLN A 17 14.34 -3.57 -11.20
CA GLN A 17 15.80 -3.58 -11.31
C GLN A 17 16.37 -2.16 -11.46
N LYS A 18 15.74 -1.29 -12.25
CA LYS A 18 16.16 0.11 -12.43
C LYS A 18 15.96 0.94 -11.16
N ASP A 19 14.82 0.80 -10.50
CA ASP A 19 14.48 1.56 -9.29
C ASP A 19 15.35 1.15 -8.08
N LEU A 20 15.61 -0.15 -7.96
CA LEU A 20 16.36 -0.77 -6.88
C LEU A 20 17.83 -1.03 -7.25
N LYS A 21 18.33 -0.51 -8.38
CA LYS A 21 19.70 -0.71 -8.91
C LYS A 21 20.84 -0.43 -7.93
N HIS A 22 20.57 0.25 -6.83
CA HIS A 22 21.56 0.47 -5.78
C HIS A 22 21.80 -0.79 -4.94
N TYR A 23 20.71 -1.53 -4.66
CA TYR A 23 20.69 -2.74 -3.83
C TYR A 23 20.59 -4.02 -4.65
N TYR A 24 20.07 -3.96 -5.87
CA TYR A 24 20.05 -5.08 -6.80
C TYR A 24 21.46 -5.32 -7.36
N ARG A 25 22.09 -6.42 -6.94
CA ARG A 25 23.45 -6.84 -7.30
C ARG A 25 23.47 -8.33 -7.62
N GLN A 26 24.21 -8.71 -8.66
CA GLN A 26 24.38 -10.10 -9.11
C GLN A 26 23.04 -10.85 -9.26
N GLY A 27 22.06 -10.17 -9.84
CA GLY A 27 20.72 -10.72 -10.07
C GLY A 27 19.83 -10.84 -8.83
N LYS A 28 20.28 -10.35 -7.67
CA LYS A 28 19.60 -10.51 -6.37
C LYS A 28 19.34 -9.18 -5.69
N LEU A 29 18.19 -9.10 -5.02
CA LEU A 29 17.92 -8.08 -4.02
C LEU A 29 17.79 -8.75 -2.66
N VAL A 30 18.67 -8.40 -1.73
CA VAL A 30 18.62 -8.92 -0.37
C VAL A 30 18.25 -7.78 0.58
N VAL A 31 17.18 -7.98 1.33
CA VAL A 31 16.72 -7.04 2.36
C VAL A 31 16.41 -7.81 3.63
N PHE A 32 16.60 -7.16 4.77
CA PHE A 32 16.22 -7.76 6.05
C PHE A 32 15.57 -6.74 6.97
N ALA A 33 14.71 -7.26 7.84
CA ALA A 33 14.16 -6.53 8.97
C ALA A 33 14.77 -7.12 10.24
N GLU A 34 15.28 -6.26 11.10
CA GLU A 34 15.86 -6.60 12.40
C GLU A 34 15.04 -5.95 13.50
N ALA A 35 14.49 -6.76 14.40
CA ALA A 35 13.74 -6.33 15.56
C ALA A 35 14.64 -6.41 16.80
N MET A 36 14.99 -5.26 17.36
CA MET A 36 15.77 -5.17 18.59
C MET A 36 14.86 -4.73 19.75
N TRP A 37 14.85 -5.51 20.83
CA TRP A 37 14.08 -5.18 22.02
C TRP A 37 14.71 -3.99 22.75
N ASP A 38 13.91 -2.94 22.96
CA ASP A 38 14.27 -1.79 23.78
C ASP A 38 13.61 -1.94 25.15
N GLU A 39 14.43 -2.23 26.18
CA GLU A 39 13.95 -2.40 27.56
C GLU A 39 13.33 -1.12 28.13
N SER A 40 13.82 0.05 27.72
CA SER A 40 13.33 1.34 28.22
C SER A 40 11.95 1.69 27.65
N ALA A 41 11.73 1.36 26.37
CA ALA A 41 10.49 1.64 25.68
C ALA A 41 9.49 0.47 25.70
N GLN A 42 9.87 -0.67 26.30
CA GLN A 42 9.07 -1.90 26.37
C GLN A 42 8.50 -2.32 25.01
N LYS A 43 9.29 -2.13 23.94
CA LYS A 43 8.89 -2.40 22.55
C LYS A 43 10.06 -2.89 21.74
N ALA A 44 9.78 -3.73 20.74
CA ALA A 44 10.77 -4.08 19.73
C ALA A 44 10.80 -2.99 18.65
N VAL A 45 11.94 -2.30 18.50
CA VAL A 45 12.17 -1.38 17.39
C VAL A 45 12.60 -2.20 16.19
N VAL A 46 11.83 -2.12 15.11
CA VAL A 46 12.13 -2.80 13.85
C VAL A 46 12.88 -1.84 12.93
N LYS A 47 14.11 -2.19 12.57
CA LYS A 47 14.90 -1.52 11.54
C LYS A 47 14.96 -2.37 10.28
N GLN A 48 15.05 -1.70 9.15
CA GLN A 48 15.10 -2.34 7.84
C GLN A 48 16.41 -1.98 7.17
N HIS A 49 16.94 -2.93 6.43
CA HIS A 49 18.26 -2.82 5.86
C HIS A 49 18.29 -3.41 4.46
N GLY A 50 19.06 -2.75 3.60
CA GLY A 50 19.38 -3.21 2.26
C GLY A 50 20.77 -3.81 2.29
N CYS A 51 20.93 -4.98 1.67
CA CYS A 51 22.24 -5.58 1.52
C CYS A 51 22.76 -5.31 0.12
N ARG A 52 23.97 -4.78 0.04
CA ARG A 52 24.73 -4.64 -1.20
C ARG A 52 25.87 -5.63 -1.14
N ASN A 53 25.91 -6.59 -2.07
CA ASN A 53 27.03 -7.51 -2.16
C ASN A 53 28.11 -6.87 -3.05
N VAL A 54 29.13 -6.31 -2.41
CA VAL A 54 30.12 -5.42 -3.04
C VAL A 54 31.51 -5.69 -2.48
N MET A 55 32.54 -5.16 -3.13
CA MET A 55 33.92 -5.34 -2.70
C MET A 55 34.32 -4.25 -1.70
N LYS A 56 34.76 -4.64 -0.50
CA LYS A 56 35.12 -3.68 0.56
C LYS A 56 36.28 -2.78 0.14
N GLU A 57 37.17 -3.31 -0.69
CA GLU A 57 38.32 -2.59 -1.26
C GLU A 57 37.89 -1.40 -2.12
N PHE A 58 36.68 -1.42 -2.69
CA PHE A 58 36.16 -0.32 -3.52
C PHE A 58 35.49 0.78 -2.69
N ALA A 59 35.25 0.56 -1.38
CA ALA A 59 34.59 1.52 -0.52
C ALA A 59 35.24 2.93 -0.52
N PRO A 60 36.58 3.09 -0.46
CA PRO A 60 37.21 4.42 -0.46
C PRO A 60 36.87 5.24 -1.72
N TYR A 61 36.76 4.58 -2.89
CA TYR A 61 36.36 5.26 -4.12
C TYR A 61 34.90 5.74 -4.03
N PHE A 62 33.98 4.90 -3.54
CA PHE A 62 32.57 5.26 -3.42
C PHE A 62 32.30 6.30 -2.31
N GLU A 63 33.09 6.33 -1.24
CA GLU A 63 33.04 7.38 -0.22
C GLU A 63 33.45 8.74 -0.78
N LEU A 64 34.53 8.79 -1.57
CA LEU A 64 34.92 9.99 -2.33
C LEU A 64 33.83 10.42 -3.32
N LEU A 65 33.19 9.45 -3.97
CA LEU A 65 32.10 9.70 -4.91
C LEU A 65 30.89 10.35 -4.22
N ASN A 66 30.49 9.81 -3.07
CA ASN A 66 29.33 10.24 -2.29
C ASN A 66 29.57 11.57 -1.56
N SER A 67 30.80 11.87 -1.18
CA SER A 67 31.20 13.17 -0.61
C SER A 67 31.33 14.29 -1.65
N GLY A 68 31.10 13.99 -2.94
CA GLY A 68 31.15 14.98 -4.00
C GLY A 68 32.57 15.40 -4.41
N ALA A 69 33.56 14.53 -4.21
CA ALA A 69 34.95 14.82 -4.57
C ALA A 69 35.12 15.14 -6.07
N LEU A 70 36.09 16.01 -6.36
CA LEU A 70 36.47 16.38 -7.73
C LEU A 70 37.09 15.19 -8.49
N ALA A 71 37.25 15.35 -9.82
CA ALA A 71 37.75 14.28 -10.69
C ALA A 71 39.16 13.77 -10.33
N GLY A 72 40.05 14.65 -9.83
CA GLY A 72 41.43 14.30 -9.48
C GLY A 72 41.53 13.23 -8.37
N PRO A 73 40.92 13.45 -7.19
CA PRO A 73 40.86 12.44 -6.12
C PRO A 73 40.27 11.10 -6.57
N LEU A 74 39.16 11.11 -7.32
CA LEU A 74 38.52 9.90 -7.84
C LEU A 74 39.44 9.13 -8.80
N GLN A 75 40.16 9.84 -9.67
CA GLN A 75 41.11 9.24 -10.59
C GLN A 75 42.30 8.62 -9.85
N LYS A 76 42.79 9.28 -8.79
CA LYS A 76 43.88 8.76 -7.97
C LYS A 76 43.51 7.44 -7.30
N GLU A 77 42.33 7.37 -6.68
CA GLU A 77 41.89 6.13 -6.01
C GLU A 77 41.61 5.02 -7.03
N TYR A 78 40.99 5.34 -8.17
CA TYR A 78 40.78 4.35 -9.23
C TYR A 78 42.10 3.77 -9.78
N ASN A 79 43.12 4.60 -9.97
CA ASN A 79 44.43 4.13 -10.43
C ASN A 79 45.14 3.24 -9.41
N LYS A 80 44.92 3.49 -8.11
CA LYS A 80 45.41 2.61 -7.04
C LYS A 80 44.71 1.25 -7.10
N LEU A 81 43.38 1.24 -7.21
CA LEU A 81 42.59 0.00 -7.39
C LEU A 81 43.03 -0.78 -8.64
N ARG A 82 43.34 -0.08 -9.74
CA ARG A 82 43.86 -0.70 -10.97
C ARG A 82 45.27 -1.27 -10.83
N ALA A 83 46.11 -0.71 -9.96
CA ALA A 83 47.42 -1.27 -9.66
C ALA A 83 47.31 -2.59 -8.87
N GLU A 84 46.32 -2.68 -7.99
CA GLU A 84 45.99 -3.90 -7.23
C GLU A 84 45.22 -4.92 -8.08
N ARG A 85 44.41 -4.44 -9.04
CA ARG A 85 43.56 -5.24 -9.95
C ARG A 85 43.78 -4.82 -11.41
N PRO A 86 44.77 -5.41 -12.10
CA PRO A 86 45.13 -5.04 -13.47
C PRO A 86 44.02 -5.25 -14.51
N GLU A 87 43.02 -6.07 -14.19
CA GLU A 87 41.83 -6.35 -15.01
C GLU A 87 40.92 -5.12 -15.17
N LEU A 88 41.00 -4.12 -14.28
CA LEU A 88 40.20 -2.91 -14.38
C LEU A 88 40.60 -2.06 -15.61
N PRO A 89 39.63 -1.62 -16.45
CA PRO A 89 39.90 -0.90 -17.68
C PRO A 89 40.48 0.51 -17.43
N SER A 90 41.16 1.08 -18.43
CA SER A 90 41.59 2.48 -18.36
C SER A 90 40.47 3.40 -18.85
N VAL A 91 39.93 4.20 -17.95
CA VAL A 91 38.76 5.06 -18.20
C VAL A 91 39.02 6.52 -17.83
N ARG A 92 38.29 7.44 -18.47
CA ARG A 92 38.55 8.88 -18.40
C ARG A 92 37.55 9.62 -17.54
N THR A 93 36.28 9.24 -17.59
CA THR A 93 35.20 9.96 -16.91
C THR A 93 34.90 9.39 -15.52
N LYS A 94 34.22 10.18 -14.68
CA LYS A 94 33.73 9.73 -13.37
C LYS A 94 32.74 8.57 -13.53
N ASP A 95 31.83 8.68 -14.49
CA ASP A 95 30.78 7.69 -14.72
C ASP A 95 31.35 6.37 -15.25
N GLU A 96 32.34 6.42 -16.16
CA GLU A 96 33.04 5.23 -16.64
C GLU A 96 33.79 4.49 -15.52
N ARG A 97 34.45 5.20 -14.59
CA ARG A 97 35.11 4.59 -13.42
C ARG A 97 34.11 3.90 -12.52
N THR A 98 32.99 4.56 -12.25
CA THR A 98 31.91 3.99 -11.45
C THR A 98 31.27 2.78 -12.11
N ALA A 99 31.07 2.80 -13.44
CA ALA A 99 30.57 1.67 -14.19
C ALA A 99 31.55 0.49 -14.16
N ALA A 100 32.83 0.73 -14.44
CA ALA A 100 33.87 -0.30 -14.45
C ALA A 100 34.02 -1.02 -13.10
N LEU A 101 33.98 -0.28 -11.98
CA LEU A 101 34.02 -0.92 -10.66
C LEU A 101 32.79 -1.78 -10.38
N ARG A 102 31.60 -1.32 -10.78
CA ARG A 102 30.35 -2.09 -10.58
C ARG A 102 30.31 -3.33 -11.46
N GLU A 103 30.73 -3.21 -12.72
CA GLU A 103 30.80 -4.34 -13.65
C GLU A 103 31.76 -5.41 -13.13
N TYR A 104 32.91 -5.00 -12.59
CA TYR A 104 33.84 -5.91 -11.92
C TYR A 104 33.22 -6.63 -10.70
N GLU A 105 32.42 -5.93 -9.89
CA GLU A 105 31.68 -6.56 -8.78
C GLU A 105 30.60 -7.55 -9.25
N GLU A 106 30.03 -7.35 -10.44
CA GLU A 106 29.03 -8.24 -11.04
C GLU A 106 29.68 -9.50 -11.64
N GLU A 107 30.87 -9.37 -12.22
CA GLU A 107 31.62 -10.49 -12.82
C GLU A 107 32.32 -11.37 -11.77
N HIS A 108 32.66 -10.83 -10.59
CA HIS A 108 33.45 -11.52 -9.55
C HIS A 108 32.69 -11.59 -8.21
N PRO A 109 31.50 -12.22 -8.15
CA PRO A 109 30.69 -12.31 -6.94
C PRO A 109 31.39 -12.99 -5.76
N GLU A 110 32.37 -13.87 -6.02
CA GLU A 110 33.16 -14.58 -5.02
C GLU A 110 34.09 -13.68 -4.21
N LEU A 111 34.38 -12.47 -4.71
CA LEU A 111 35.20 -11.47 -4.02
C LEU A 111 34.35 -10.43 -3.29
N CYS A 112 33.03 -10.45 -3.51
CA CYS A 112 32.09 -9.54 -2.87
C CYS A 112 31.71 -9.99 -1.46
N ASN A 113 31.41 -9.02 -0.61
CA ASN A 113 30.92 -9.24 0.74
C ASN A 113 29.60 -8.49 0.94
N PRO A 114 28.64 -9.05 1.71
CA PRO A 114 27.42 -8.35 2.04
C PRO A 114 27.73 -7.15 2.95
N ILE A 115 27.37 -5.96 2.50
CA ILE A 115 27.37 -4.74 3.29
C ILE A 115 25.92 -4.38 3.60
N GLU A 116 25.63 -4.29 4.90
CA GLU A 116 24.32 -3.93 5.44
C GLU A 116 24.22 -2.41 5.54
N GLU A 117 23.17 -1.83 4.98
CA GLU A 117 22.90 -0.40 5.05
C GLU A 117 21.48 -0.17 5.57
N GLU A 118 21.32 0.66 6.60
CA GLU A 118 20.00 1.00 7.14
C GLU A 118 19.19 1.77 6.09
N CYS A 119 18.08 1.17 5.66
CA CYS A 119 17.24 1.65 4.58
C CYS A 119 15.79 1.37 4.93
N GLN A 120 15.01 2.42 5.14
CA GLN A 120 13.56 2.30 5.39
C GLN A 120 12.87 1.99 4.05
N PHE A 121 12.65 0.70 3.77
CA PHE A 121 12.00 0.23 2.53
C PHE A 121 10.47 0.25 2.61
N TYR A 122 9.90 0.31 3.82
CA TYR A 122 8.45 0.31 4.07
C TYR A 122 8.01 1.58 4.82
N GLY A 123 6.81 2.09 4.53
CA GLY A 123 6.13 3.12 5.32
C GLY A 123 5.90 4.46 4.60
N PHE A 124 5.25 5.42 5.28
CA PHE A 124 4.73 6.66 4.69
C PHE A 124 5.81 7.75 4.50
N SER A 125 6.97 7.34 3.98
CA SER A 125 8.15 8.11 3.57
C SER A 125 9.10 8.65 4.66
N ARG A 126 10.37 8.23 4.53
CA ARG A 126 11.52 9.10 4.23
C ARG A 126 12.74 8.27 3.79
N GLY A 127 12.52 7.45 2.76
CA GLY A 127 13.57 6.69 2.09
C GLY A 127 13.28 6.40 0.62
N LYS A 128 12.32 7.09 -0.03
CA LYS A 128 11.65 6.68 -1.28
C LYS A 128 11.15 5.24 -1.14
N ASP A 129 9.84 5.05 -1.00
CA ASP A 129 9.20 3.76 -0.76
C ASP A 129 9.34 2.84 -1.99
N LYS A 130 10.57 2.37 -2.23
CA LYS A 130 10.97 1.70 -3.48
C LYS A 130 10.45 0.28 -3.53
N LEU A 131 10.25 -0.36 -2.37
CA LEU A 131 9.68 -1.71 -2.31
C LEU A 131 8.16 -1.71 -2.22
N ASP A 132 7.54 -0.67 -1.64
CA ASP A 132 6.08 -0.60 -1.48
C ASP A 132 5.35 -0.65 -2.84
N LYS A 133 5.99 -0.15 -3.90
CA LYS A 133 5.52 -0.27 -5.29
C LYS A 133 5.47 -1.73 -5.79
N TYR A 134 6.33 -2.61 -5.30
CA TYR A 134 6.54 -3.96 -5.83
C TYR A 134 6.16 -5.08 -4.84
N ILE A 135 5.89 -4.75 -3.57
CA ILE A 135 5.61 -5.71 -2.51
C ILE A 135 4.35 -5.30 -1.78
N GLN A 136 3.37 -6.20 -1.73
CA GLN A 136 2.21 -6.07 -0.86
C GLN A 136 2.35 -6.95 0.37
N TRP A 137 2.24 -6.34 1.54
CA TRP A 137 2.16 -7.08 2.80
C TRP A 137 0.73 -7.51 3.09
N VAL A 138 0.52 -8.83 3.21
CA VAL A 138 -0.73 -9.39 3.68
C VAL A 138 -0.48 -10.09 5.01
N TYR A 139 -0.98 -9.49 6.09
CA TYR A 139 -0.86 -10.09 7.42
C TYR A 139 -1.82 -11.27 7.57
N VAL A 140 -1.24 -12.45 7.80
CA VAL A 140 -1.98 -13.68 8.13
C VAL A 140 -1.63 -14.06 9.57
N PRO A 141 -2.47 -13.74 10.57
CA PRO A 141 -2.25 -14.18 11.95
C PRO A 141 -2.24 -15.71 12.04
N ALA A 142 -1.53 -16.23 13.05
CA ALA A 142 -1.47 -17.67 13.33
C ALA A 142 -2.87 -18.28 13.51
N VAL A 143 -3.82 -17.49 14.01
CA VAL A 143 -5.25 -17.81 14.05
C VAL A 143 -5.98 -16.70 13.31
N LYS A 144 -6.37 -16.96 12.07
CA LYS A 144 -7.24 -16.09 11.27
C LYS A 144 -8.66 -16.65 11.31
N ASP A 145 -9.62 -15.82 11.70
CA ASP A 145 -11.03 -16.14 11.59
C ASP A 145 -11.46 -15.99 10.11
N ALA A 146 -11.84 -17.10 9.48
CA ALA A 146 -12.28 -17.09 8.09
C ALA A 146 -13.57 -16.28 7.87
N SER A 147 -14.41 -16.13 8.90
CA SER A 147 -15.61 -15.30 8.81
C SER A 147 -15.28 -13.81 8.68
N SER A 148 -14.15 -13.37 9.23
CA SER A 148 -13.67 -11.99 9.06
C SER A 148 -13.22 -11.66 7.63
N GLU A 149 -12.93 -12.69 6.82
CA GLU A 149 -12.56 -12.59 5.41
C GLU A 149 -13.75 -12.86 4.46
N GLN A 150 -14.94 -13.09 5.02
CA GLN A 150 -16.13 -13.44 4.24
C GLN A 150 -16.73 -12.25 3.50
N GLU A 151 -16.65 -11.06 4.10
CA GLU A 151 -17.22 -9.83 3.54
C GLU A 151 -16.13 -8.94 2.92
N GLU A 152 -16.50 -8.23 1.87
CA GLU A 152 -15.67 -7.19 1.26
C GLU A 152 -15.43 -6.06 2.27
N GLY A 153 -14.17 -5.88 2.63
CA GLY A 153 -13.72 -4.79 3.49
C GLY A 153 -12.38 -4.26 3.01
N SER A 154 -12.08 -3.00 3.30
CA SER A 154 -10.84 -2.34 2.86
C SER A 154 -9.56 -3.04 3.36
N LYS A 155 -9.67 -3.83 4.42
CA LYS A 155 -8.57 -4.56 5.06
C LYS A 155 -8.63 -6.08 4.86
N THR A 156 -9.68 -6.60 4.22
CA THR A 156 -9.82 -8.05 3.97
C THR A 156 -9.08 -8.41 2.69
N ALA A 157 -8.50 -9.62 2.63
CA ALA A 157 -7.87 -10.14 1.43
C ALA A 157 -8.89 -10.25 0.28
N LEU A 158 -10.14 -10.60 0.59
CA LEU A 158 -11.24 -10.61 -0.38
C LEU A 158 -11.51 -9.20 -0.93
N GLY A 159 -11.57 -8.19 -0.07
CA GLY A 159 -11.81 -6.82 -0.50
C GLY A 159 -10.66 -6.26 -1.35
N GLN A 160 -9.41 -6.54 -0.98
CA GLN A 160 -8.25 -6.15 -1.80
C GLN A 160 -8.25 -6.82 -3.18
N LEU A 161 -8.62 -8.10 -3.25
CA LEU A 161 -8.77 -8.83 -4.52
C LEU A 161 -9.86 -8.19 -5.40
N LEU A 162 -11.03 -7.90 -4.83
CA LEU A 162 -12.15 -7.31 -5.57
C LEU A 162 -11.86 -5.89 -6.03
N GLN A 163 -11.18 -5.09 -5.20
CA GLN A 163 -10.79 -3.74 -5.53
C GLN A 163 -9.95 -3.68 -6.80
N ARG A 164 -9.06 -4.67 -6.99
CA ARG A 164 -8.15 -4.75 -8.13
C ARG A 164 -8.75 -5.38 -9.37
N THR A 165 -9.68 -6.31 -9.21
CA THR A 165 -10.21 -7.12 -10.32
C THR A 165 -11.52 -6.55 -10.86
N VAL A 166 -12.57 -6.60 -10.04
CA VAL A 166 -13.95 -6.33 -10.45
C VAL A 166 -14.28 -4.86 -10.29
N ARG A 167 -13.92 -4.23 -9.15
CA ARG A 167 -14.20 -2.82 -8.88
C ARG A 167 -13.47 -1.87 -9.82
N ALA A 168 -12.32 -2.27 -10.36
CA ALA A 168 -11.61 -1.50 -11.39
C ALA A 168 -12.36 -1.46 -12.73
N LYS A 169 -13.31 -2.38 -12.96
CA LYS A 169 -14.03 -2.55 -14.23
C LYS A 169 -15.51 -2.18 -14.17
N ILE A 170 -16.07 -2.01 -12.97
CA ILE A 170 -17.49 -1.74 -12.76
C ILE A 170 -17.66 -0.40 -12.06
N ASP A 171 -18.47 0.48 -12.66
CA ASP A 171 -18.87 1.75 -12.07
C ASP A 171 -20.28 1.66 -11.46
N PHE A 172 -20.35 1.36 -10.17
CA PHE A 172 -21.59 1.45 -9.41
C PHE A 172 -21.92 2.89 -9.02
N LYS A 173 -20.92 3.78 -8.99
CA LYS A 173 -21.06 5.10 -8.40
C LYS A 173 -22.01 5.94 -9.24
N SER A 174 -21.78 6.03 -10.55
CA SER A 174 -22.65 6.80 -11.45
C SER A 174 -24.12 6.34 -11.41
N SER A 175 -24.36 5.03 -11.34
CA SER A 175 -25.72 4.47 -11.27
C SER A 175 -26.41 4.77 -9.93
N LEU A 176 -25.66 4.79 -8.83
CA LEU A 176 -26.19 5.12 -7.50
C LEU A 176 -26.41 6.63 -7.36
N ASP A 177 -25.49 7.46 -7.87
CA ASP A 177 -25.62 8.91 -7.88
C ASP A 177 -26.89 9.32 -8.66
N ALA A 178 -27.16 8.70 -9.81
CA ALA A 178 -28.37 8.94 -10.58
C ALA A 178 -29.66 8.50 -9.84
N LEU A 179 -29.59 7.40 -9.08
CA LEU A 179 -30.70 6.94 -8.26
C LEU A 179 -30.95 7.88 -7.07
N GLU A 180 -29.89 8.36 -6.42
CA GLU A 180 -29.99 9.36 -5.35
C GLU A 180 -30.68 10.62 -5.87
N GLU A 181 -30.29 11.14 -7.04
CA GLU A 181 -30.91 12.31 -7.66
C GLU A 181 -32.40 12.09 -7.98
N GLU A 182 -32.77 10.93 -8.53
CA GLU A 182 -34.17 10.60 -8.81
C GLU A 182 -35.01 10.54 -7.53
N VAL A 183 -34.48 9.93 -6.47
CA VAL A 183 -35.20 9.79 -5.20
C VAL A 183 -35.29 11.12 -4.48
N GLU A 184 -34.24 11.95 -4.49
CA GLU A 184 -34.27 13.30 -3.94
C GLU A 184 -35.30 14.18 -4.66
N GLY A 185 -35.39 14.08 -5.99
CA GLY A 185 -36.43 14.77 -6.77
C GLY A 185 -37.84 14.40 -6.30
N LYS A 186 -38.13 13.09 -6.24
CA LYS A 186 -39.42 12.58 -5.76
C LYS A 186 -39.71 12.95 -4.30
N TYR A 187 -38.67 12.96 -3.46
CA TYR A 187 -38.80 13.33 -2.06
C TYR A 187 -39.16 14.82 -1.89
N ASN A 188 -38.50 15.69 -2.65
CA ASN A 188 -38.81 17.13 -2.68
C ASN A 188 -40.23 17.41 -3.22
N GLU A 189 -40.70 16.65 -4.21
CA GLU A 189 -42.09 16.74 -4.68
C GLU A 189 -43.11 16.42 -3.59
N ILE A 190 -42.83 15.42 -2.75
CA ILE A 190 -43.68 15.06 -1.60
C ILE A 190 -43.69 16.20 -0.57
N ILE A 191 -42.52 16.77 -0.27
CA ILE A 191 -42.39 17.90 0.67
C ILE A 191 -43.17 19.11 0.18
N GLU A 192 -43.01 19.49 -1.09
CA GLU A 192 -43.66 20.68 -1.65
C GLU A 192 -45.18 20.52 -1.68
N LYS A 193 -45.68 19.30 -1.98
CA LYS A 193 -47.11 19.01 -1.99
C LYS A 193 -47.77 19.24 -0.62
N GLU A 194 -47.05 18.97 0.47
CA GLU A 194 -47.57 19.09 1.84
C GLU A 194 -47.15 20.41 2.52
N LYS A 195 -46.52 21.35 1.79
CA LYS A 195 -46.06 22.63 2.32
C LYS A 195 -47.18 23.46 2.95
N ASP A 196 -48.37 23.41 2.35
CA ASP A 196 -49.53 24.17 2.80
C ASP A 196 -50.12 23.66 4.12
N ALA A 197 -49.86 22.40 4.49
CA ALA A 197 -50.36 21.82 5.74
C ALA A 197 -49.83 22.57 6.98
N LEU A 198 -48.64 23.18 6.89
CA LEU A 198 -47.99 23.90 7.98
C LEU A 198 -48.45 25.36 8.11
N LYS A 199 -49.06 25.94 7.07
CA LYS A 199 -49.39 27.39 7.03
C LYS A 199 -50.33 27.80 8.16
N VAL A 200 -51.36 27.01 8.45
CA VAL A 200 -52.35 27.34 9.49
C VAL A 200 -51.69 27.40 10.86
N LEU A 201 -50.86 26.40 11.18
CA LEU A 201 -50.12 26.36 12.43
C LEU A 201 -49.10 27.50 12.50
N GLY A 202 -48.37 27.75 11.41
CA GLY A 202 -47.40 28.84 11.32
C GLY A 202 -48.02 30.22 11.58
N MET A 203 -49.19 30.50 10.98
CA MET A 203 -49.92 31.74 11.21
C MET A 203 -50.39 31.88 12.67
N SER A 204 -50.88 30.79 13.27
CA SER A 204 -51.32 30.78 14.67
C SER A 204 -50.15 31.09 15.62
N ILE A 205 -49.01 30.43 15.44
CA ILE A 205 -47.80 30.65 16.24
C ILE A 205 -47.27 32.07 16.04
N GLN A 206 -47.22 32.56 14.79
CA GLN A 206 -46.78 33.93 14.51
C GLN A 206 -47.65 34.97 15.20
N LYS A 207 -48.98 34.78 15.20
CA LYS A 207 -49.92 35.67 15.89
C LYS A 207 -49.62 35.72 17.38
N SER A 208 -49.53 34.57 18.03
CA SER A 208 -49.17 34.49 19.45
C SER A 208 -47.81 35.13 19.71
N LEU A 209 -46.80 34.87 18.87
CA LEU A 209 -45.46 35.45 19.03
C LEU A 209 -45.49 36.99 19.03
N ARG A 210 -46.32 37.61 18.18
CA ARG A 210 -46.50 39.08 18.13
C ARG A 210 -47.18 39.64 19.35
N GLU A 211 -48.10 38.91 19.96
CA GLU A 211 -48.79 39.30 21.21
C GLU A 211 -47.83 39.34 22.40
N TRP A 212 -46.85 38.42 22.45
CA TRP A 212 -45.92 38.31 23.58
C TRP A 212 -44.60 39.07 23.40
N THR A 213 -44.22 39.45 22.18
CA THR A 213 -42.87 40.02 21.91
C THR A 213 -42.94 41.41 21.29
N ASN A 214 -43.12 41.49 19.97
CA ASN A 214 -43.27 42.74 19.24
C ASN A 214 -44.14 42.53 17.99
N PRO A 215 -44.86 43.57 17.52
CA PRO A 215 -45.75 43.46 16.37
C PRO A 215 -45.07 43.10 15.04
N ARG A 216 -43.73 43.20 14.96
CA ARG A 216 -42.94 42.91 13.75
C ARG A 216 -42.35 41.50 13.75
N ALA A 217 -42.60 40.68 14.77
CA ALA A 217 -42.10 39.31 14.80
C ALA A 217 -42.65 38.50 13.61
N ALA A 218 -41.76 37.77 12.95
CA ALA A 218 -42.06 36.87 11.85
C ALA A 218 -41.74 35.43 12.26
N PHE A 219 -42.56 34.49 11.81
CA PHE A 219 -42.38 33.07 12.07
C PHE A 219 -42.73 32.31 10.80
N GLU A 220 -41.81 31.45 10.36
CA GLU A 220 -41.95 30.62 9.18
C GLU A 220 -41.72 29.17 9.59
N LEU A 221 -42.58 28.28 9.08
CA LEU A 221 -42.57 26.86 9.41
C LEU A 221 -42.58 26.08 8.11
N GLU A 222 -41.50 25.33 7.88
CA GLU A 222 -41.29 24.55 6.67
C GLU A 222 -40.89 23.12 7.01
N TRP A 223 -41.22 22.20 6.11
CA TRP A 223 -40.70 20.84 6.16
C TRP A 223 -39.23 20.85 5.74
N HIS A 224 -38.37 20.19 6.51
CA HIS A 224 -36.97 20.00 6.15
C HIS A 224 -36.70 18.53 5.87
N GLY A 225 -36.19 18.25 4.68
CA GLY A 225 -35.82 16.92 4.24
C GLY A 225 -34.31 16.68 4.35
N GLU A 226 -33.91 15.48 4.77
CA GLU A 226 -32.51 15.07 4.71
C GLU A 226 -32.17 14.48 3.32
N PRO A 227 -30.93 14.67 2.82
CA PRO A 227 -30.49 14.08 1.56
C PRO A 227 -30.49 12.55 1.64
N VAL A 228 -30.94 11.91 0.56
CA VAL A 228 -31.07 10.44 0.51
C VAL A 228 -29.73 9.83 0.12
N LYS A 229 -29.21 8.93 0.97
CA LYS A 229 -27.94 8.23 0.72
C LYS A 229 -28.17 6.75 0.47
N VAL A 230 -27.83 6.29 -0.73
CA VAL A 230 -27.88 4.89 -1.12
C VAL A 230 -26.49 4.28 -0.97
N LYS A 231 -26.37 3.32 -0.05
CA LYS A 231 -25.11 2.58 0.13
C LYS A 231 -24.90 1.62 -1.03
N GLY A 232 -23.70 1.65 -1.61
CA GLY A 232 -23.32 0.70 -2.64
C GLY A 232 -23.27 -0.76 -2.13
N PRO A 233 -23.47 -1.74 -3.03
CA PRO A 233 -23.45 -3.15 -2.66
C PRO A 233 -22.04 -3.56 -2.23
N ILE A 234 -21.95 -4.50 -1.29
CA ILE A 234 -20.70 -5.18 -0.90
C ILE A 234 -20.76 -6.64 -1.34
N ALA A 235 -19.63 -7.18 -1.78
CA ALA A 235 -19.53 -8.61 -2.07
C ALA A 235 -19.43 -9.41 -0.78
N LYS A 236 -20.04 -10.60 -0.78
CA LYS A 236 -19.99 -11.54 0.32
C LYS A 236 -19.75 -12.93 -0.22
N ALA A 237 -18.66 -13.55 0.22
CA ALA A 237 -18.33 -14.92 -0.13
C ALA A 237 -19.32 -15.88 0.55
N LYS A 238 -19.68 -16.93 -0.19
CA LYS A 238 -20.41 -18.09 0.32
C LYS A 238 -19.62 -19.33 -0.06
N VAL A 239 -19.46 -20.26 0.87
CA VAL A 239 -18.62 -21.45 0.70
C VAL A 239 -19.42 -22.65 1.18
N GLY A 240 -19.26 -23.78 0.50
CA GLY A 240 -19.86 -25.03 0.89
C GLY A 240 -19.37 -26.18 0.04
N GLU A 241 -20.05 -27.31 0.12
CA GLU A 241 -19.65 -28.60 -0.45
C GLU A 241 -20.79 -29.19 -1.28
N ASP A 242 -20.46 -29.73 -2.45
CA ASP A 242 -21.40 -30.21 -3.46
C ASP A 242 -22.53 -29.20 -3.77
N THR A 243 -23.78 -29.59 -3.55
CA THR A 243 -24.96 -28.75 -3.78
C THR A 243 -25.27 -27.82 -2.61
N PHE A 244 -24.56 -27.95 -1.49
CA PHE A 244 -24.83 -27.18 -0.29
C PHE A 244 -23.87 -26.00 -0.20
N ILE A 245 -24.37 -24.79 -0.47
CA ILE A 245 -23.63 -23.54 -0.29
C ILE A 245 -24.17 -22.84 0.97
N ASP A 246 -23.37 -22.78 2.04
CA ASP A 246 -23.76 -22.07 3.26
C ASP A 246 -23.45 -20.57 3.15
N GLN A 247 -24.31 -19.75 3.77
CA GLN A 247 -24.11 -18.33 3.96
C GLN A 247 -23.12 -17.99 5.09
N GLY A 248 -22.69 -18.95 5.92
CA GLY A 248 -21.80 -18.70 7.05
C GLY A 248 -20.52 -19.53 6.98
N ILE A 249 -19.40 -18.90 6.63
CA ILE A 249 -18.09 -19.59 6.61
C ILE A 249 -17.71 -20.10 8.01
N SER A 250 -18.18 -19.42 9.07
CA SER A 250 -17.99 -19.84 10.47
C SER A 250 -18.61 -21.20 10.79
N ARG A 251 -19.64 -21.64 10.05
CA ARG A 251 -20.29 -22.95 10.22
C ARG A 251 -19.60 -24.08 9.48
N MET A 252 -18.68 -23.75 8.57
CA MET A 252 -17.93 -24.75 7.83
C MET A 252 -16.84 -25.38 8.71
N GLY A 253 -16.48 -26.63 8.42
CA GLY A 253 -15.35 -27.26 9.07
C GLY A 253 -14.06 -26.46 8.86
N HIS A 254 -13.14 -26.52 9.83
CA HIS A 254 -11.89 -25.74 9.80
C HIS A 254 -11.04 -25.98 8.54
N GLY A 255 -11.10 -27.18 7.95
CA GLY A 255 -10.43 -27.47 6.68
C GLY A 255 -10.90 -26.55 5.55
N MET A 256 -12.22 -26.38 5.42
CA MET A 256 -12.82 -25.52 4.40
C MET A 256 -12.60 -24.04 4.68
N GLN A 257 -12.66 -23.62 5.95
CA GLN A 257 -12.30 -22.27 6.37
C GLN A 257 -10.86 -21.90 5.98
N ARG A 258 -9.90 -22.80 6.24
CA ARG A 258 -8.49 -22.61 5.86
C ARG A 258 -8.31 -22.63 4.35
N GLY A 259 -8.97 -23.57 3.67
CA GLY A 259 -8.96 -23.68 2.22
C GLY A 259 -9.46 -22.40 1.54
N PHE A 260 -10.53 -21.80 2.07
CA PHE A 260 -11.05 -20.52 1.63
C PHE A 260 -10.03 -19.38 1.74
N ILE A 261 -9.38 -19.23 2.91
CA ILE A 261 -8.36 -18.19 3.11
C ILE A 261 -7.21 -18.40 2.11
N VAL A 262 -6.70 -19.63 1.99
CA VAL A 262 -5.60 -19.94 1.08
C VAL A 262 -6.00 -19.67 -0.39
N ALA A 263 -7.24 -19.99 -0.76
CA ALA A 263 -7.74 -19.76 -2.11
C ALA A 263 -7.80 -18.26 -2.45
N ILE A 264 -8.32 -17.41 -1.54
CA ILE A 264 -8.34 -15.96 -1.76
C ILE A 264 -6.91 -15.41 -1.86
N LEU A 265 -6.02 -15.81 -0.95
CA LEU A 265 -4.63 -15.34 -0.97
C LEU A 265 -3.92 -15.75 -2.26
N LYS A 266 -4.14 -16.98 -2.72
CA LYS A 266 -3.60 -17.47 -3.98
C LYS A 266 -4.12 -16.65 -5.17
N GLU A 267 -5.41 -16.34 -5.19
CA GLU A 267 -6.00 -15.54 -6.27
C GLU A 267 -5.54 -14.08 -6.22
N LEU A 268 -5.37 -13.52 -5.02
CA LEU A 268 -4.79 -12.18 -4.84
C LEU A 268 -3.41 -12.10 -5.49
N VAL A 269 -2.54 -13.08 -5.22
CA VAL A 269 -1.20 -13.17 -5.84
C VAL A 269 -1.29 -13.40 -7.36
N ALA A 270 -2.18 -14.29 -7.82
CA ALA A 270 -2.33 -14.58 -9.24
C ALA A 270 -2.87 -13.37 -10.05
N SER A 271 -3.71 -12.55 -9.43
CA SER A 271 -4.25 -11.34 -10.05
C SER A 271 -3.17 -10.28 -10.33
N GLU A 272 -2.09 -10.26 -9.55
CA GLU A 272 -0.95 -9.36 -9.81
C GLU A 272 -0.15 -9.75 -11.06
N GLN A 273 -0.01 -11.05 -11.34
CA GLN A 273 0.76 -11.53 -12.50
C GLN A 273 0.09 -11.22 -13.84
N LYS A 274 -1.23 -11.02 -13.87
CA LYS A 274 -2.00 -10.74 -15.09
C LYS A 274 -2.23 -9.24 -15.35
N GLY A 275 -1.90 -8.38 -14.39
CA GLY A 275 -2.08 -6.94 -14.47
C GLY A 275 -0.80 -6.15 -14.77
N GLY A 276 0.32 -6.84 -15.04
CA GLY A 276 1.61 -6.25 -15.44
C GLY A 276 1.85 -6.32 -16.94
#